data_AF-A0A3D4BNT7-F1
#
_entry.id   AF-A0A3D4BNT7-F1
#
_cell.length_a   1.000
_cell.length_b   1.000
_cell.length_c   1.000
_cell.angle_alpha   90.00
_cell.angle_beta   90.00
_cell.angle_gamma   90.00
#
_symmetry.space_group_name_H-M   'P 1'
#
loop_
_entity.id
_entity.type
_entity.pdbx_description
1 polymer ?
#
loop_
_entity_poly.entity_id
_entity_poly.type
_entity_poly.pdbx_seq_one_letter_code
_entity_poly.pdbx_strand_id
1 'polypeptide(L)'
;MKNESSEYYKSKATYSIKWNSILSFSNFLVSFVVSIVLARLLDPKDFGLIAMTTVFVSIISLFVDAGTGSGVIQKKEINQTDLSTVFFYNLFIGFLAAVILFVSAPAIALFYEDDRLVSLVRTLSLSPLLTSLSVVQKNVMNRTLELKKRIIAQVIGQVAAAIVGISLALLNYGVWALVFSSLCSLAISSILYWVQGKWMPSWVFNRDSFNEIWSFSKNILYGNIISQFAQKMDILLIGKFVNPAVLGFYQKGRSLGQIPANQIGVILTRSYFPILSRLQHDLEDFRKYYLSQSTRIFLITFPLFTAISLLSENIIVFLYGAKWLPSAPFLALTGIV
;
A
#
# COMPACT_ATOMS: atom_id res chain seq x y z
N MET A 1 -11.18 -34.77 -20.33
CA MET A 1 -10.05 -33.81 -20.45
C MET A 1 -10.40 -32.33 -20.22
N LYS A 2 -11.57 -31.77 -20.60
CA LYS A 2 -11.93 -30.36 -20.31
C LYS A 2 -12.42 -30.08 -18.87
N ASN A 3 -12.92 -31.09 -18.15
CA ASN A 3 -13.43 -30.96 -16.78
C ASN A 3 -12.34 -31.10 -15.70
N GLU A 4 -11.33 -31.95 -15.90
CA GLU A 4 -10.25 -32.17 -14.92
C GLU A 4 -9.34 -30.93 -14.76
N SER A 5 -9.11 -30.17 -15.83
CA SER A 5 -8.39 -28.90 -15.75
C SER A 5 -9.18 -27.85 -14.96
N SER A 6 -10.50 -27.75 -15.18
CA SER A 6 -11.40 -26.83 -14.46
C SER A 6 -11.44 -27.12 -12.95
N GLU A 7 -11.53 -28.38 -12.53
CA GLU A 7 -11.47 -28.78 -11.12
C GLU A 7 -10.08 -28.58 -10.50
N TYR A 8 -9.01 -28.89 -11.23
CA TYR A 8 -7.64 -28.60 -10.80
C TYR A 8 -7.40 -27.09 -10.60
N TYR A 9 -7.89 -26.24 -11.52
CA TYR A 9 -7.80 -24.79 -11.37
C TYR A 9 -8.66 -24.27 -10.21
N LYS A 10 -9.84 -24.85 -9.96
CA LYS A 10 -10.71 -24.49 -8.81
C LYS A 10 -10.12 -24.93 -7.46
N SER A 11 -9.53 -26.12 -7.37
CA SER A 11 -8.89 -26.60 -6.13
C SER A 11 -7.59 -25.84 -5.85
N LYS A 12 -6.78 -25.58 -6.89
CA LYS A 12 -5.59 -24.74 -6.80
C LYS A 12 -5.95 -23.30 -6.44
N ALA A 13 -7.05 -22.76 -6.98
CA ALA A 13 -7.53 -21.43 -6.64
C ALA A 13 -7.97 -21.35 -5.17
N THR A 14 -8.76 -22.29 -4.67
CA THR A 14 -9.25 -22.28 -3.27
C THR A 14 -8.13 -22.53 -2.25
N TYR A 15 -7.21 -23.46 -2.52
CA TYR A 15 -6.01 -23.66 -1.71
C TYR A 15 -5.10 -22.43 -1.72
N SER A 16 -4.88 -21.84 -2.91
CA SER A 16 -4.14 -20.60 -3.05
C SER A 16 -4.81 -19.48 -2.27
N ILE A 17 -6.13 -19.32 -2.35
CA ILE A 17 -6.86 -18.27 -1.60
C ILE A 17 -6.67 -18.44 -0.09
N LYS A 18 -6.85 -19.64 0.47
CA LYS A 18 -6.66 -19.86 1.92
C LYS A 18 -5.23 -19.55 2.37
N TRP A 19 -4.23 -20.07 1.65
CA TRP A 19 -2.83 -19.81 1.96
C TRP A 19 -2.44 -18.36 1.76
N ASN A 20 -2.95 -17.70 0.73
CA ASN A 20 -2.68 -16.29 0.48
C ASN A 20 -3.32 -15.40 1.54
N SER A 21 -4.50 -15.75 2.05
CA SER A 21 -5.12 -15.06 3.18
C SER A 21 -4.27 -15.18 4.44
N ILE A 22 -3.79 -16.40 4.76
CA ILE A 22 -2.89 -16.63 5.90
C ILE A 22 -1.60 -15.81 5.73
N LEU A 23 -0.94 -15.90 4.57
CA LEU A 23 0.30 -15.19 4.31
C LEU A 23 0.11 -13.66 4.32
N SER A 24 -1.00 -13.15 3.79
CA SER A 24 -1.31 -11.72 3.81
C SER A 24 -1.55 -11.24 5.25
N PHE A 25 -2.21 -12.07 6.07
CA PHE A 25 -2.38 -11.79 7.49
C PHE A 25 -1.04 -11.81 8.24
N SER A 26 -0.14 -12.74 7.92
CA SER A 26 1.23 -12.73 8.46
C SER A 26 1.99 -11.45 8.10
N ASN A 27 1.91 -11.00 6.85
CA ASN A 27 2.53 -9.73 6.43
C ASN A 27 1.96 -8.53 7.20
N PHE A 28 0.64 -8.51 7.40
CA PHE A 28 -0.01 -7.49 8.23
C PHE A 28 0.50 -7.53 9.69
N LEU A 29 0.56 -8.71 10.31
CA LEU A 29 1.05 -8.86 11.69
C LEU A 29 2.50 -8.39 11.85
N VAL A 30 3.39 -8.75 10.91
CA VAL A 30 4.78 -8.29 10.91
C VAL A 30 4.83 -6.76 10.82
N SER A 31 4.16 -6.16 9.84
CA SER A 31 4.08 -4.70 9.70
C SER A 31 3.56 -4.02 10.96
N PHE A 32 2.52 -4.60 11.57
CA PHE A 32 1.86 -4.05 12.76
C PHE A 32 2.79 -4.06 13.98
N VAL A 33 3.43 -5.20 14.26
CA VAL A 33 4.39 -5.34 15.36
C VAL A 33 5.57 -4.39 15.17
N VAL A 34 6.13 -4.33 13.96
CA VAL A 34 7.25 -3.42 13.65
C VAL A 34 6.85 -1.96 13.82
N SER A 35 5.64 -1.59 13.38
CA SER A 35 5.08 -0.24 13.57
C SER A 35 4.92 0.12 15.05
N ILE A 36 4.54 -0.84 15.90
CA ILE A 36 4.46 -0.65 17.37
C ILE A 36 5.85 -0.46 17.97
N VAL A 37 6.80 -1.35 17.65
CA VAL A 37 8.17 -1.28 18.18
C VAL A 37 8.82 0.06 17.81
N LEU A 38 8.75 0.44 16.53
CA LEU A 38 9.29 1.73 16.06
C LEU A 38 8.56 2.93 16.68
N ALA A 39 7.25 2.85 16.92
CA ALA A 39 6.51 3.91 17.61
C ALA A 39 6.99 4.08 19.07
N ARG A 40 7.33 2.98 19.76
CA ARG A 40 7.87 3.05 21.12
C ARG A 40 9.27 3.64 21.16
N LEU A 41 10.10 3.36 20.16
CA LEU A 41 11.49 3.83 20.09
C LEU A 41 11.61 5.28 19.60
N LEU A 42 10.82 5.67 18.59
CA LEU A 42 10.96 6.98 17.92
C LEU A 42 9.93 8.00 18.40
N ASP A 43 10.20 9.27 18.14
CA ASP A 43 9.31 10.36 18.53
C ASP A 43 8.18 10.59 17.51
N PRO A 44 7.02 11.11 17.95
CA PRO A 44 5.91 11.44 17.05
C PRO A 44 6.32 12.38 15.91
N LYS A 45 7.26 13.30 16.18
CA LYS A 45 7.82 14.21 15.18
C LYS A 45 8.45 13.46 14.00
N ASP A 46 9.11 12.34 14.26
CA ASP A 46 9.75 11.54 13.20
C ASP A 46 8.72 10.89 12.28
N PHE A 47 7.61 10.42 12.87
CA PHE A 47 6.46 9.92 12.12
C PHE A 47 5.74 11.02 11.32
N GLY A 48 5.77 12.27 11.80
CA GLY A 48 5.33 13.43 11.03
C GLY A 48 6.18 13.68 9.79
N LEU A 49 7.51 13.70 9.95
CA LEU A 49 8.43 13.98 8.86
C LEU A 49 8.39 12.90 7.77
N ILE A 50 8.29 11.63 8.16
CA ILE A 50 8.10 10.55 7.18
C ILE A 50 6.73 10.66 6.51
N ALA A 51 5.66 11.04 7.22
CA ALA A 51 4.34 11.23 6.63
C ALA A 51 4.36 12.34 5.58
N MET A 52 4.93 13.51 5.90
CA MET A 52 5.13 14.61 4.94
C MET A 52 5.86 14.14 3.69
N THR A 53 6.99 13.46 3.86
CA THR A 53 7.82 13.00 2.73
C THR A 53 7.10 11.96 1.88
N THR A 54 6.44 10.99 2.53
CA THR A 54 5.80 9.87 1.83
C THR A 54 4.56 10.27 1.05
N VAL A 55 3.93 11.41 1.33
CA VAL A 55 2.86 11.94 0.46
C VAL A 55 3.38 12.19 -0.94
N PHE A 56 4.47 12.93 -1.08
CA PHE A 56 5.06 13.26 -2.39
C PHE A 56 5.56 12.00 -3.09
N VAL A 57 6.24 11.11 -2.36
CA VAL A 57 6.65 9.80 -2.88
C VAL A 57 5.45 9.02 -3.41
N SER A 58 4.34 9.00 -2.67
CA SER A 58 3.13 8.25 -3.05
C SER A 58 2.47 8.81 -4.30
N ILE A 59 2.35 10.15 -4.40
CA ILE A 59 1.77 10.83 -5.57
C ILE A 59 2.61 10.56 -6.82
N ILE A 60 3.94 10.75 -6.73
CA ILE A 60 4.85 10.52 -7.85
C ILE A 60 4.91 9.04 -8.26
N SER A 61 4.81 8.12 -7.28
CA SER A 61 4.82 6.68 -7.56
C SER A 61 3.58 6.19 -8.31
N LEU A 62 2.48 6.95 -8.33
CA LEU A 62 1.30 6.62 -9.15
C LEU A 62 1.63 6.55 -10.63
N PHE A 63 2.53 7.41 -11.11
CA PHE A 63 2.95 7.42 -12.51
C PHE A 63 3.82 6.21 -12.86
N VAL A 64 4.51 5.62 -11.88
CA VAL A 64 5.38 4.46 -12.09
C VAL A 64 4.57 3.19 -12.32
N ASP A 65 3.53 2.96 -11.52
CA ASP A 65 2.65 1.82 -11.74
C ASP A 65 1.66 2.13 -12.88
N ALA A 66 1.18 3.38 -13.00
CA ALA A 66 0.25 3.91 -14.01
C ALA A 66 -0.95 3.02 -14.36
N GLY A 67 -1.32 2.04 -13.54
CA GLY A 67 -2.30 1.00 -13.90
C GLY A 67 -1.79 -0.01 -14.93
N THR A 68 -0.49 -0.03 -15.24
CA THR A 68 0.16 -1.01 -16.11
C THR A 68 0.03 -2.43 -15.56
N GLY A 69 0.05 -2.60 -14.23
CA GLY A 69 -0.21 -3.91 -13.63
C GLY A 69 -1.61 -4.44 -13.88
N SER A 70 -2.62 -3.59 -13.76
CA SER A 70 -4.00 -3.94 -14.09
C SER A 70 -4.17 -4.28 -15.58
N GLY A 71 -3.52 -3.51 -16.48
CA GLY A 71 -3.52 -3.80 -17.91
C GLY A 71 -2.85 -5.14 -18.25
N VAL A 72 -1.68 -5.41 -17.64
CA VAL A 72 -0.97 -6.69 -17.74
C VAL A 72 -1.82 -7.85 -17.23
N ILE A 73 -2.62 -7.66 -16.18
CA ILE A 73 -3.50 -8.71 -15.64
C ILE A 73 -4.75 -8.91 -16.52
N GLN A 74 -5.32 -7.83 -17.05
CA GLN A 74 -6.57 -7.87 -17.84
C GLN A 74 -6.37 -8.42 -19.25
N LYS A 75 -5.22 -8.16 -19.90
CA LYS A 75 -4.96 -8.59 -21.27
C LYS A 75 -5.04 -10.13 -21.37
N LYS A 76 -5.87 -10.67 -22.27
CA LYS A 76 -6.10 -12.14 -22.33
C LYS A 76 -4.84 -12.92 -22.70
N GLU A 77 -4.14 -12.47 -23.73
CA GLU A 77 -2.87 -13.05 -24.18
C GLU A 77 -1.77 -12.01 -23.99
N ILE A 78 -0.75 -12.39 -23.23
CA ILE A 78 0.40 -11.53 -22.98
C ILE A 78 1.66 -12.23 -23.46
N ASN A 79 2.47 -11.51 -24.23
CA ASN A 79 3.72 -12.03 -24.76
C ASN A 79 4.93 -11.35 -24.09
N GLN A 80 6.12 -11.85 -24.42
CA GLN A 80 7.38 -11.34 -23.90
C GLN A 80 7.62 -9.85 -24.25
N THR A 81 7.18 -9.44 -25.45
CA THR A 81 7.30 -8.07 -25.95
C THR A 81 6.43 -7.11 -25.15
N ASP A 82 5.21 -7.50 -24.79
CA ASP A 82 4.30 -6.71 -23.95
C ASP A 82 4.93 -6.44 -22.58
N LEU A 83 5.41 -7.50 -21.92
CA LEU A 83 6.02 -7.40 -20.59
C LEU A 83 7.30 -6.55 -20.61
N SER A 84 8.13 -6.71 -21.64
CA SER A 84 9.37 -5.94 -21.77
C SER A 84 9.10 -4.46 -22.07
N THR A 85 8.10 -4.18 -22.92
CA THR A 85 7.64 -2.81 -23.23
C THR A 85 7.15 -2.11 -21.96
N VAL A 86 6.30 -2.78 -21.17
CA VAL A 86 5.81 -2.24 -19.88
C VAL A 86 6.97 -2.05 -18.89
N PHE A 87 7.92 -2.98 -18.86
CA PHE A 87 9.08 -2.88 -17.98
C PHE A 87 9.93 -1.65 -18.28
N PHE A 88 10.33 -1.43 -19.53
CA PHE A 88 11.13 -0.28 -19.91
C PHE A 88 10.37 1.04 -19.74
N TYR A 89 9.07 1.05 -20.02
CA TYR A 89 8.22 2.19 -19.72
C TYR A 89 8.22 2.52 -18.22
N ASN A 90 7.92 1.55 -17.36
CA ASN A 90 7.89 1.75 -15.91
C ASN A 90 9.27 2.14 -15.37
N LEU A 91 10.36 1.58 -15.91
CA LEU A 91 11.73 1.94 -15.53
C LEU A 91 12.06 3.39 -15.90
N PHE A 92 11.69 3.82 -17.11
CA PHE A 92 11.88 5.20 -17.55
C PHE A 92 11.07 6.17 -16.67
N ILE A 93 9.80 5.87 -16.40
CA ILE A 93 8.98 6.71 -15.53
C ILE A 93 9.46 6.66 -14.09
N GLY A 94 9.91 5.52 -13.58
CA GLY A 94 10.52 5.38 -12.25
C GLY A 94 11.77 6.22 -12.09
N PHE A 95 12.63 6.27 -13.11
CA PHE A 95 13.78 7.15 -13.15
C PHE A 95 13.37 8.63 -13.19
N LEU A 96 12.44 9.00 -14.07
CA LEU A 96 11.95 10.38 -14.17
C LEU A 96 11.30 10.83 -12.84
N ALA A 97 10.49 9.97 -12.23
CA ALA A 97 9.89 10.15 -10.92
C ALA A 97 10.95 10.39 -9.82
N ALA A 98 12.02 9.60 -9.80
CA ALA A 98 13.13 9.78 -8.88
C ALA A 98 13.81 11.13 -9.07
N VAL A 99 14.11 11.52 -10.32
CA VAL A 99 14.75 12.81 -10.63
C VAL A 99 13.86 13.98 -10.23
N ILE A 100 12.57 13.95 -10.58
CA ILE A 100 11.60 15.00 -10.22
C ILE A 100 11.53 15.14 -8.70
N LEU A 101 11.41 14.03 -7.97
CA LEU A 101 11.35 14.07 -6.50
C LEU A 101 12.66 14.59 -5.89
N PHE A 102 13.81 14.19 -6.42
CA PHE A 102 15.13 14.64 -5.96
C PHE A 102 15.32 16.15 -6.16
N VAL A 103 14.95 16.67 -7.33
CA VAL A 103 15.07 18.10 -7.68
C VAL A 103 14.05 18.95 -6.95
N SER A 104 12.83 18.45 -6.73
CA SER A 104 11.77 19.15 -5.98
C SER A 104 11.96 19.13 -4.46
N ALA A 105 12.92 18.36 -3.93
CA ALA A 105 13.16 18.26 -2.49
C ALA A 105 13.34 19.62 -1.76
N PRO A 106 14.08 20.61 -2.30
CA PRO A 106 14.17 21.95 -1.69
C PRO A 106 12.83 22.68 -1.70
N ALA A 107 12.04 22.56 -2.78
CA ALA A 107 10.72 23.19 -2.85
C ALA A 107 9.74 22.58 -1.83
N ILE A 108 9.82 21.26 -1.60
CA ILE A 108 9.03 20.57 -0.58
C ILE A 108 9.46 21.00 0.83
N ALA A 109 10.77 21.13 1.08
CA ALA A 109 11.28 21.62 2.36
C ALA A 109 10.84 23.07 2.64
N LEU A 110 10.90 23.94 1.63
CA LEU A 110 10.37 25.30 1.70
C LEU A 110 8.86 25.32 1.93
N PHE A 111 8.11 24.41 1.30
CA PHE A 111 6.67 24.31 1.51
C PHE A 111 6.34 24.03 2.97
N TYR A 112 7.05 23.13 3.64
CA TYR A 112 6.80 22.80 5.06
C TYR A 112 7.64 23.60 6.07
N GLU A 113 8.52 24.48 5.60
CA GLU A 113 9.44 25.25 6.45
C GLU A 113 10.33 24.35 7.32
N ASP A 114 10.82 23.23 6.76
CA ASP A 114 11.70 22.26 7.45
C ASP A 114 12.79 21.69 6.52
N ASP A 115 14.02 22.20 6.66
CA ASP A 115 15.18 21.85 5.83
C ASP A 115 15.57 20.36 5.91
N ARG A 116 15.19 19.66 6.98
CA ARG A 116 15.47 18.23 7.11
C ARG A 116 14.78 17.42 6.03
N LEU A 117 13.66 17.92 5.48
CA LEU A 117 12.94 17.25 4.40
C LEU A 117 13.77 17.16 3.12
N VAL A 118 14.74 18.04 2.88
CA VAL A 118 15.57 17.98 1.67
C VAL A 118 16.32 16.65 1.58
N SER A 119 17.00 16.26 2.66
CA SER A 119 17.78 15.02 2.68
C SER A 119 16.88 13.78 2.72
N LEU A 120 15.77 13.84 3.44
CA LEU A 120 14.79 12.75 3.52
C LEU A 120 14.13 12.47 2.16
N VAL A 121 13.63 13.52 1.49
CA VAL A 121 13.00 13.42 0.16
C VAL A 121 14.00 12.93 -0.89
N ARG A 122 15.22 13.49 -0.92
CA ARG A 122 16.27 13.05 -1.84
C ARG A 122 16.61 11.58 -1.66
N THR A 123 16.68 11.10 -0.42
CA THR A 123 16.97 9.69 -0.14
C THR A 123 15.80 8.80 -0.57
N LEU A 124 14.57 9.22 -0.26
CA LEU A 124 13.36 8.48 -0.63
C LEU A 124 13.03 8.56 -2.12
N SER A 125 13.69 9.43 -2.90
CA SER A 125 13.60 9.43 -4.37
C SER A 125 14.08 8.14 -5.02
N LEU A 126 14.86 7.32 -4.30
CA LEU A 126 15.21 5.97 -4.75
C LEU A 126 14.01 5.00 -4.75
N SER A 127 12.96 5.28 -3.98
CA SER A 127 11.79 4.41 -3.85
C SER A 127 11.07 4.14 -5.19
N PRO A 128 10.70 5.16 -6.00
CA PRO A 128 10.07 4.93 -7.30
C PRO A 128 10.96 4.10 -8.25
N LEU A 129 12.28 4.29 -8.22
CA LEU A 129 13.23 3.52 -9.04
C LEU A 129 13.27 2.03 -8.63
N LEU A 130 13.38 1.75 -7.33
CA LEU A 130 13.31 0.37 -6.81
C LEU A 130 11.95 -0.28 -7.12
N THR A 131 10.89 0.52 -7.03
CA THR A 131 9.54 0.06 -7.34
C THR A 131 9.42 -0.29 -8.82
N SER A 132 9.88 0.57 -9.74
CA SER A 132 9.79 0.31 -11.19
C SER A 132 10.50 -0.97 -11.60
N LEU A 133 11.64 -1.29 -10.97
CA LEU A 133 12.37 -2.52 -11.23
C LEU A 133 11.58 -3.78 -10.84
N SER A 134 10.66 -3.68 -9.88
CA SER A 134 9.90 -4.82 -9.38
C SER A 134 8.44 -4.89 -9.83
N VAL A 135 7.86 -3.82 -10.39
CA VAL A 135 6.44 -3.77 -10.78
C VAL A 135 6.07 -4.93 -11.71
N VAL A 136 6.83 -5.14 -12.80
CA VAL A 136 6.50 -6.20 -13.77
C VAL A 136 6.65 -7.59 -13.16
N GLN A 137 7.70 -7.84 -12.37
CA GLN A 137 7.86 -9.12 -11.66
C GLN A 137 6.66 -9.42 -10.76
N LYS A 138 6.21 -8.44 -9.95
CA LYS A 138 5.02 -8.57 -9.11
C LYS A 138 3.77 -8.86 -9.95
N ASN A 139 3.61 -8.18 -11.08
CA ASN A 139 2.44 -8.34 -11.95
C ASN A 139 2.40 -9.71 -12.64
N VAL A 140 3.56 -10.22 -13.07
CA VAL A 140 3.68 -11.58 -13.61
C VAL A 140 3.32 -12.60 -12.52
N MET A 141 3.84 -12.47 -11.30
CA MET A 141 3.49 -13.35 -10.17
C MET A 141 2.00 -13.30 -9.81
N ASN A 142 1.37 -12.12 -9.89
CA ASN A 142 -0.07 -11.97 -9.68
C ASN A 142 -0.86 -12.71 -10.76
N ARG A 143 -0.46 -12.54 -12.02
CA ARG A 143 -1.13 -13.15 -13.17
C ARG A 143 -0.99 -14.67 -13.19
N THR A 144 0.18 -15.20 -12.84
CA THR A 144 0.44 -16.64 -12.77
C THR A 144 -0.06 -17.29 -11.47
N LEU A 145 -0.71 -16.52 -10.59
CA LEU A 145 -1.20 -16.93 -9.28
C LEU A 145 -0.09 -17.46 -8.34
N GLU A 146 1.17 -17.05 -8.57
CA GLU A 146 2.32 -17.34 -7.70
C GLU A 146 2.38 -16.39 -6.47
N LEU A 147 1.21 -16.07 -5.90
CA LEU A 147 1.05 -15.11 -4.81
C LEU A 147 1.83 -15.49 -3.54
N LYS A 148 2.04 -16.80 -3.29
CA LYS A 148 2.88 -17.28 -2.19
C LYS A 148 4.31 -16.73 -2.26
N LYS A 149 4.95 -16.81 -3.44
CA LYS A 149 6.30 -16.26 -3.66
C LYS A 149 6.32 -14.75 -3.41
N ARG A 150 5.33 -14.06 -3.96
CA ARG A 150 5.17 -12.61 -3.79
C ARG A 150 5.07 -12.22 -2.31
N ILE A 151 4.24 -12.91 -1.53
CA ILE A 151 4.03 -12.57 -0.12
C ILE A 151 5.26 -12.96 0.73
N ILE A 152 5.90 -14.11 0.47
CA ILE A 152 7.13 -14.50 1.19
C ILE A 152 8.23 -13.44 0.98
N ALA A 153 8.41 -12.97 -0.25
CA ALA A 153 9.35 -11.89 -0.54
C ALA A 153 9.02 -10.58 0.20
N GLN A 154 7.73 -10.24 0.36
CA GLN A 154 7.30 -9.09 1.17
C GLN A 154 7.63 -9.28 2.65
N VAL A 155 7.28 -10.44 3.22
CA VAL A 155 7.53 -10.75 4.63
C VAL A 155 9.02 -10.70 4.94
N ILE A 156 9.87 -11.31 4.11
CA ILE A 156 11.33 -11.27 4.29
C ILE A 156 11.84 -9.84 4.19
N GLY A 157 11.37 -9.06 3.20
CA GLY A 157 11.69 -7.64 3.07
C GLY A 157 11.30 -6.84 4.32
N GLN A 158 10.11 -7.07 4.87
CA GLN A 158 9.65 -6.39 6.08
C GLN A 158 10.42 -6.79 7.33
N VAL A 159 10.79 -8.06 7.48
CA VAL A 159 11.63 -8.52 8.60
C VAL A 159 13.01 -7.88 8.52
N ALA A 160 13.63 -7.85 7.35
CA ALA A 160 14.92 -7.19 7.19
C ALA A 160 14.84 -5.67 7.40
N ALA A 161 13.78 -5.04 6.91
CA ALA A 161 13.48 -3.64 7.18
C ALA A 161 13.25 -3.34 8.66
N ALA A 162 12.64 -4.28 9.40
CA ALA A 162 12.46 -4.18 10.83
C ALA A 162 13.81 -4.22 11.55
N ILE A 163 14.70 -5.15 11.17
CA ILE A 163 16.06 -5.24 11.73
C ILE A 163 16.78 -3.91 11.50
N VAL A 164 16.84 -3.41 10.27
CA VAL A 164 17.49 -2.14 9.94
C VAL A 164 16.87 -0.97 10.70
N GLY A 165 15.54 -0.86 10.69
CA GLY A 165 14.82 0.23 11.35
C GLY A 165 15.01 0.23 12.87
N ILE A 166 14.87 -0.93 13.51
CA ILE A 166 15.04 -1.06 14.97
C ILE A 166 16.50 -0.80 15.36
N SER A 167 17.48 -1.35 14.62
CA SER A 167 18.89 -1.08 14.87
C SER A 167 19.23 0.41 14.77
N LEU A 168 18.76 1.11 13.72
CA LEU A 168 18.99 2.54 13.59
C LEU A 168 18.25 3.38 14.64
N ALA A 169 17.05 2.96 15.04
CA ALA A 169 16.30 3.62 16.10
C ALA A 169 17.02 3.49 17.46
N LEU A 170 17.58 2.32 17.78
CA LEU A 170 18.38 2.10 18.98
C LEU A 170 19.69 2.90 18.99
N LEU A 171 20.23 3.21 17.81
CA LEU A 171 21.39 4.07 17.63
C LEU A 171 21.03 5.57 17.58
N ASN A 172 19.77 5.95 17.87
CA ASN A 172 19.28 7.32 17.89
C ASN A 172 19.35 8.08 16.55
N TYR A 173 19.23 7.37 15.42
CA TYR A 173 19.17 8.01 14.09
C TYR A 173 17.82 8.67 13.76
N GLY A 174 16.83 8.60 14.65
CA GLY A 174 15.52 9.27 14.51
C GLY A 174 14.78 8.85 13.23
N VAL A 175 14.30 9.83 12.46
CA VAL A 175 13.59 9.64 11.17
C VAL A 175 14.31 8.71 10.20
N TRP A 176 15.65 8.71 10.20
CA TRP A 176 16.43 7.89 9.26
C TRP A 176 16.20 6.39 9.45
N ALA A 177 15.84 5.96 10.66
CA ALA A 177 15.39 4.59 10.91
C ALA A 177 14.20 4.21 10.02
N LEU A 178 13.22 5.11 9.87
CA LEU A 178 12.02 4.89 9.03
C LEU A 178 12.36 4.94 7.54
N VAL A 179 13.22 5.88 7.13
CA VAL A 179 13.68 6.01 5.74
C VAL A 179 14.39 4.75 5.27
N PHE A 180 15.45 4.34 5.98
CA PHE A 180 16.23 3.16 5.59
C PHE A 180 15.45 1.86 5.76
N SER A 181 14.58 1.76 6.76
CA SER A 181 13.65 0.62 6.88
C SER A 181 12.77 0.50 5.62
N SER A 182 12.16 1.61 5.17
CA SER A 182 11.30 1.59 3.98
C SER A 182 12.05 1.20 2.69
N LEU A 183 13.25 1.77 2.49
CA LEU A 183 14.08 1.46 1.33
C LEU A 183 14.62 0.03 1.37
N CYS A 184 15.02 -0.46 2.55
CA CYS A 184 15.47 -1.83 2.75
C CYS A 184 14.37 -2.84 2.41
N SER A 185 13.13 -2.59 2.86
CA SER A 185 11.97 -3.40 2.51
C SER A 185 11.77 -3.48 1.00
N LEU A 186 11.80 -2.33 0.31
CA LEU A 186 11.65 -2.24 -1.14
C LEU A 186 12.79 -2.95 -1.86
N ALA A 187 14.04 -2.74 -1.45
CA ALA A 187 15.21 -3.34 -2.08
C ALA A 187 15.20 -4.87 -1.95
N ILE A 188 15.02 -5.39 -0.73
CA ILE A 188 15.07 -6.84 -0.46
C ILE A 188 13.89 -7.55 -1.11
N SER A 189 12.67 -7.01 -1.00
CA SER A 189 11.51 -7.58 -1.69
C SER A 189 11.71 -7.57 -3.20
N SER A 190 12.27 -6.48 -3.76
CA SER A 190 12.59 -6.40 -5.19
C SER A 190 13.60 -7.45 -5.63
N ILE A 191 14.71 -7.60 -4.92
CA ILE A 191 15.72 -8.63 -5.20
C ILE A 191 15.08 -10.02 -5.18
N LEU A 192 14.25 -10.33 -4.17
CA LEU A 192 13.57 -11.61 -4.07
C LEU A 192 12.56 -11.82 -5.20
N TYR A 193 11.88 -10.79 -5.68
CA TYR A 193 11.02 -10.92 -6.86
C TYR A 193 11.80 -11.28 -8.11
N TRP A 194 13.00 -10.73 -8.30
CA TRP A 194 13.88 -11.07 -9.42
C TRP A 194 14.43 -12.50 -9.30
N VAL A 195 14.87 -12.91 -8.11
CA VAL A 195 15.43 -14.25 -7.88
C VAL A 195 14.36 -15.34 -8.00
N GLN A 196 13.14 -15.09 -7.53
CA GLN A 196 12.05 -16.07 -7.55
C GLN A 196 11.22 -16.02 -8.84
N GLY A 197 11.34 -14.92 -9.60
CA GLY A 197 10.68 -14.69 -10.87
C GLY A 197 11.33 -15.51 -11.99
N LYS A 198 10.49 -15.99 -12.90
CA LYS A 198 10.97 -16.72 -14.10
C LYS A 198 11.14 -15.81 -15.32
N TRP A 199 10.56 -14.62 -15.27
CA TRP A 199 10.53 -13.70 -16.38
C TRP A 199 11.74 -12.76 -16.32
N MET A 200 12.36 -12.51 -17.48
CA MET A 200 13.46 -11.57 -17.66
C MET A 200 13.12 -10.62 -18.81
N PRO A 201 13.47 -9.32 -18.73
CA PRO A 201 13.23 -8.38 -19.81
C PRO A 201 14.11 -8.73 -21.02
N SER A 202 13.51 -8.73 -22.20
CA SER A 202 14.24 -8.71 -23.48
C SER A 202 14.32 -7.27 -23.97
N TRP A 203 15.42 -6.87 -24.59
CA TRP A 203 15.62 -5.52 -25.14
C TRP A 203 14.75 -5.24 -26.37
N VAL A 204 13.44 -5.16 -26.16
CA VAL A 204 12.42 -4.93 -27.19
C VAL A 204 11.39 -3.97 -26.62
N PHE A 205 11.05 -2.95 -27.41
CA PHE A 205 9.96 -2.03 -27.13
C PHE A 205 9.04 -1.97 -28.35
N ASN A 206 7.77 -2.34 -28.18
CA ASN A 206 6.78 -2.29 -29.24
C ASN A 206 5.71 -1.23 -28.93
N ARG A 207 5.53 -0.29 -29.85
CA ARG A 207 4.62 0.85 -29.67
C ARG A 207 3.15 0.43 -29.68
N ASP A 208 2.77 -0.58 -30.44
CA ASP A 208 1.40 -1.08 -30.51
C ASP A 208 1.01 -1.79 -29.21
N SER A 209 1.91 -2.65 -28.71
CA SER A 209 1.80 -3.26 -27.38
C SER A 209 1.65 -2.20 -26.28
N PHE A 210 2.43 -1.12 -26.35
CA PHE A 210 2.32 0.00 -25.41
C PHE A 210 0.95 0.66 -25.49
N ASN A 211 0.50 1.05 -26.69
CA ASN A 211 -0.76 1.77 -26.90
C ASN A 211 -1.97 0.96 -26.43
N GLU A 212 -1.98 -0.35 -26.67
CA GLU A 212 -3.03 -1.25 -26.22
C GLU A 212 -3.16 -1.24 -24.69
N ILE A 213 -2.05 -1.45 -23.97
CA ILE A 213 -2.04 -1.47 -22.50
C ILE A 213 -2.33 -0.07 -21.95
N TRP A 214 -1.71 0.96 -22.52
CA TRP A 214 -1.84 2.35 -22.08
C TRP A 214 -3.27 2.88 -22.19
N SER A 215 -4.01 2.47 -23.23
CA SER A 215 -5.40 2.90 -23.44
C SER A 215 -6.33 2.56 -22.27
N PHE A 216 -6.08 1.42 -21.62
CA PHE A 216 -6.78 0.98 -20.42
C PHE A 216 -6.17 1.61 -19.16
N SER A 217 -4.85 1.56 -19.05
CA SER A 217 -4.09 2.00 -17.88
C SER A 217 -4.28 3.49 -17.56
N LYS A 218 -4.39 4.37 -18.57
CA LYS A 218 -4.58 5.82 -18.37
C LYS A 218 -5.85 6.15 -17.58
N ASN A 219 -6.96 5.44 -17.82
CA ASN A 219 -8.23 5.69 -17.12
C ASN A 219 -8.13 5.33 -15.64
N ILE A 220 -7.42 4.23 -15.34
CA ILE A 220 -7.12 3.83 -13.96
C ILE A 220 -6.20 4.85 -13.29
N LEU A 221 -5.17 5.34 -14.01
CA LEU A 221 -4.27 6.35 -13.48
C LEU A 221 -5.03 7.62 -13.08
N TYR A 222 -5.94 8.13 -13.91
CA TYR A 222 -6.74 9.32 -13.55
C TYR A 222 -7.56 9.09 -12.28
N GLY A 223 -8.25 7.96 -12.16
CA GLY A 223 -9.01 7.61 -10.96
C GLY A 223 -8.11 7.52 -9.71
N ASN A 224 -6.92 6.93 -9.85
CA ASN A 224 -5.95 6.80 -8.76
C ASN A 224 -5.36 8.14 -8.32
N ILE A 225 -5.10 9.07 -9.25
CA ILE A 225 -4.60 10.42 -8.93
C ILE A 225 -5.64 11.16 -8.09
N ILE A 226 -6.90 11.18 -8.53
CA ILE A 226 -7.99 11.87 -7.82
C ILE A 226 -8.16 11.25 -6.42
N SER A 227 -8.22 9.92 -6.35
CA SER A 227 -8.38 9.20 -5.09
C SER A 227 -7.22 9.45 -4.12
N GLN A 228 -5.97 9.43 -4.60
CA GLN A 228 -4.82 9.69 -3.74
C GLN A 228 -4.75 11.14 -3.29
N PHE A 229 -5.04 12.09 -4.16
CA PHE A 229 -5.04 13.48 -3.76
C PHE A 229 -6.09 13.73 -2.66
N ALA A 230 -7.29 13.16 -2.82
CA ALA A 230 -8.32 13.20 -1.80
C ALA A 230 -7.88 12.55 -0.47
N GLN A 231 -7.21 11.39 -0.53
CA GLN A 231 -6.75 10.67 0.66
C GLN A 231 -5.54 11.30 1.37
N LYS A 232 -4.72 12.09 0.67
CA LYS A 232 -3.50 12.71 1.20
C LYS A 232 -3.65 14.20 1.51
N MET A 233 -4.78 14.80 1.14
CA MET A 233 -5.07 16.21 1.40
C MET A 233 -4.94 16.55 2.89
N ASP A 234 -5.49 15.72 3.77
CA ASP A 234 -5.40 15.89 5.22
C ASP A 234 -3.95 15.90 5.73
N ILE A 235 -3.11 14.98 5.27
CA ILE A 235 -1.69 14.93 5.62
C ILE A 235 -0.94 16.16 5.11
N LEU A 236 -1.25 16.64 3.89
CA LEU A 236 -0.66 17.86 3.34
C LEU A 236 -1.01 19.08 4.19
N LEU A 237 -2.29 19.25 4.51
CA LEU A 237 -2.80 20.41 5.26
C LEU A 237 -2.31 20.40 6.72
N ILE A 238 -2.43 19.28 7.43
CA ILE A 238 -1.96 19.17 8.82
C ILE A 238 -0.45 19.40 8.88
N GLY A 239 0.28 18.86 7.90
CA GLY A 239 1.72 19.05 7.82
C GLY A 239 2.13 20.51 7.61
N LYS A 240 1.39 21.26 6.79
CA LYS A 240 1.69 22.68 6.49
C LYS A 240 1.26 23.62 7.61
N PHE A 241 0.06 23.44 8.15
CA PHE A 241 -0.57 24.44 9.00
C PHE A 241 -0.44 24.19 10.50
N VAL A 242 -0.04 22.98 10.93
CA VAL A 242 0.00 22.62 12.36
C VAL A 242 1.43 22.42 12.85
N ASN A 243 1.96 21.21 12.76
CA ASN A 243 3.37 20.86 12.96
C ASN A 243 3.57 19.35 12.71
N PRO A 244 4.82 18.87 12.56
CA PRO A 244 5.09 17.46 12.33
C PRO A 244 4.67 16.54 13.50
N ALA A 245 4.72 16.99 14.75
CA ALA A 245 4.37 16.13 15.88
C ALA A 245 2.87 15.78 15.88
N VAL A 246 1.99 16.77 15.65
CA VAL A 246 0.55 16.56 15.50
C VAL A 246 0.26 15.68 14.29
N LEU A 247 0.98 15.87 13.18
CA LEU A 247 0.84 15.00 12.03
C LEU A 247 1.22 13.54 12.36
N GLY A 248 2.26 13.32 13.17
CA GLY A 248 2.63 12.01 13.66
C GLY A 248 1.54 11.35 14.50
N PHE A 249 0.95 12.09 15.44
CA PHE A 249 -0.18 11.64 16.25
C PHE A 249 -1.40 11.31 15.40
N TYR A 250 -1.76 12.20 14.48
CA TYR A 250 -2.84 12.01 13.52
C TYR A 250 -2.63 10.74 12.70
N GLN A 251 -1.44 10.58 12.11
CA GLN A 251 -1.13 9.45 11.25
C GLN A 251 -1.19 8.12 12.00
N LYS A 252 -0.70 8.05 13.25
CA LYS A 252 -0.81 6.84 14.06
C LYS A 252 -2.25 6.51 14.44
N GLY A 253 -3.00 7.49 14.96
CA GLY A 253 -4.40 7.30 15.31
C GLY A 253 -5.22 6.82 14.11
N ARG A 254 -5.09 7.50 12.97
CA ARG A 254 -5.75 7.12 11.71
C ARG A 254 -5.35 5.73 11.22
N SER A 255 -4.05 5.41 11.25
CA SER A 255 -3.57 4.12 10.75
C SER A 255 -4.15 2.94 11.53
N LEU A 256 -4.35 3.09 12.85
CA LEU A 256 -5.00 2.09 13.69
C LEU A 256 -6.48 1.96 13.36
N GLY A 257 -7.20 3.08 13.28
CA GLY A 257 -8.64 3.08 12.98
C GLY A 257 -8.99 2.51 11.61
N GLN A 258 -8.10 2.68 10.62
CA GLN A 258 -8.32 2.17 9.26
C GLN A 258 -8.16 0.65 9.12
N ILE A 259 -7.48 -0.03 10.05
CA ILE A 259 -7.25 -1.48 9.99
C ILE A 259 -8.58 -2.25 9.90
N PRO A 260 -9.51 -2.13 10.87
CA PRO A 260 -10.79 -2.83 10.80
C PRO A 260 -11.61 -2.42 9.58
N ALA A 261 -11.67 -1.12 9.27
CA ALA A 261 -12.42 -0.58 8.13
C ALA A 261 -11.98 -1.23 6.80
N ASN A 262 -10.67 -1.32 6.56
CA ASN A 262 -10.12 -1.92 5.36
C ASN A 262 -10.45 -3.42 5.25
N GLN A 263 -10.41 -4.17 6.35
CA GLN A 263 -10.74 -5.60 6.33
C GLN A 263 -12.22 -5.84 6.03
N ILE A 264 -13.10 -5.04 6.62
CA ILE A 264 -14.54 -5.08 6.33
C ILE A 264 -14.80 -4.78 4.85
N GLY A 265 -14.13 -3.75 4.31
CA GLY A 265 -14.21 -3.41 2.89
C GLY A 265 -13.80 -4.57 1.97
N VAL A 266 -12.71 -5.28 2.30
CA VAL A 266 -12.27 -6.46 1.52
C VAL A 266 -13.31 -7.58 1.55
N ILE A 267 -13.90 -7.86 2.72
CA ILE A 267 -14.95 -8.88 2.86
C ILE A 267 -16.18 -8.47 2.04
N LEU A 268 -16.54 -7.19 2.10
CA LEU A 268 -17.61 -6.58 1.30
C LEU A 268 -17.41 -6.80 -0.20
N THR A 269 -16.26 -6.39 -0.74
CA THR A 269 -16.01 -6.50 -2.18
C THR A 269 -15.89 -7.96 -2.63
N ARG A 270 -15.29 -8.86 -1.83
CA ARG A 270 -15.06 -10.25 -2.27
C ARG A 270 -16.29 -11.15 -2.18
N SER A 271 -17.15 -10.93 -1.19
CA SER A 271 -18.30 -11.81 -0.94
C SER A 271 -19.61 -11.27 -1.51
N TYR A 272 -19.83 -9.95 -1.45
CA TYR A 272 -21.13 -9.35 -1.75
C TYR A 272 -21.25 -8.97 -3.23
N PHE A 273 -20.16 -8.46 -3.83
CA PHE A 273 -20.16 -8.05 -5.23
C PHE A 273 -20.62 -9.15 -6.21
N PRO A 274 -20.16 -10.42 -6.11
CA PRO A 274 -20.63 -11.48 -7.01
C PRO A 274 -22.12 -11.78 -6.87
N ILE A 275 -22.67 -11.67 -5.66
CA ILE A 275 -24.08 -11.94 -5.38
C ILE A 275 -24.94 -10.79 -5.91
N LEU A 276 -24.55 -9.54 -5.62
CA LEU A 276 -25.22 -8.35 -6.13
C LEU A 276 -25.20 -8.28 -7.65
N SER A 277 -24.11 -8.70 -8.30
CA SER A 277 -24.01 -8.76 -9.77
C SER A 277 -24.97 -9.78 -10.39
N ARG A 278 -25.26 -10.89 -9.68
CA ARG A 278 -26.26 -11.88 -10.14
C ARG A 278 -27.69 -11.36 -9.97
N LEU A 279 -27.93 -10.60 -8.91
CA LEU A 279 -29.23 -9.98 -8.62
C LEU A 279 -29.46 -8.66 -9.37
N GLN A 280 -28.53 -8.21 -10.23
CA GLN A 280 -28.59 -6.88 -10.84
C GLN A 280 -29.85 -6.61 -11.69
N HIS A 281 -30.53 -7.67 -12.15
CA HIS A 281 -31.76 -7.57 -12.95
C HIS A 281 -33.05 -7.76 -12.12
N ASP A 282 -32.93 -8.10 -10.84
CA ASP A 282 -34.05 -8.25 -9.91
C ASP A 282 -33.90 -7.21 -8.79
N LEU A 283 -34.55 -6.06 -8.96
CA LEU A 283 -34.40 -4.92 -8.06
C LEU A 283 -34.92 -5.20 -6.64
N GLU A 284 -35.94 -6.06 -6.48
CA GLU A 284 -36.50 -6.38 -5.17
C GLU A 284 -35.54 -7.25 -4.37
N ASP A 285 -35.07 -8.35 -4.97
CA ASP A 285 -34.11 -9.24 -4.33
C ASP A 285 -32.75 -8.55 -4.12
N PHE A 286 -32.31 -7.72 -5.06
CA PHE A 286 -31.14 -6.88 -4.90
C PHE A 286 -31.25 -5.97 -3.67
N ARG A 287 -32.35 -5.22 -3.55
CA ARG A 287 -32.58 -4.29 -2.42
C ARG A 287 -32.65 -5.04 -1.10
N LYS A 288 -33.39 -6.15 -1.05
CA LYS A 288 -33.55 -6.96 0.16
C LYS A 288 -32.23 -7.55 0.62
N TYR A 289 -31.44 -8.10 -0.31
CA TYR A 289 -30.11 -8.61 0.00
C TYR A 289 -29.17 -7.49 0.46
N TYR A 290 -29.09 -6.38 -0.29
CA TYR A 290 -28.26 -5.22 0.04
C TYR A 290 -28.56 -4.67 1.45
N LEU A 291 -29.83 -4.44 1.78
CA LEU A 291 -30.23 -3.92 3.08
C LEU A 291 -29.93 -4.93 4.20
N SER A 292 -30.29 -6.21 4.02
CA SER A 292 -30.04 -7.24 5.05
C SER A 292 -28.56 -7.36 5.38
N GLN A 293 -27.72 -7.36 4.34
CA GLN A 293 -26.27 -7.45 4.49
C GLN A 293 -25.66 -6.18 5.09
N SER A 294 -26.08 -5.00 4.63
CA SER A 294 -25.61 -3.72 5.18
C SER A 294 -25.98 -3.60 6.66
N THR A 295 -27.19 -4.00 7.06
CA THR A 295 -27.62 -4.01 8.46
C THR A 295 -26.80 -4.98 9.31
N ARG A 296 -26.51 -6.20 8.80
CA ARG A 296 -25.66 -7.17 9.53
C ARG A 296 -24.24 -6.65 9.74
N ILE A 297 -23.68 -6.01 8.73
CA ILE A 297 -22.36 -5.38 8.83
C ILE A 297 -22.42 -4.28 9.87
N PHE A 298 -23.38 -3.36 9.75
CA PHE A 298 -23.56 -2.27 10.71
C PHE A 298 -23.68 -2.77 12.15
N LEU A 299 -24.45 -3.83 12.39
CA LEU A 299 -24.61 -4.44 13.72
C LEU A 299 -23.30 -4.99 14.31
N ILE A 300 -22.34 -5.40 13.49
CA ILE A 300 -21.03 -5.90 13.95
C ILE A 300 -20.03 -4.75 14.06
N THR A 301 -20.03 -3.85 13.07
CA THR A 301 -19.04 -2.79 12.98
C THR A 301 -19.31 -1.67 13.98
N PHE A 302 -20.57 -1.30 14.18
CA PHE A 302 -20.96 -0.25 15.12
C PHE A 302 -20.45 -0.50 16.56
N PRO A 303 -20.70 -1.65 17.21
CA PRO A 303 -20.17 -1.90 18.55
C PRO A 303 -18.64 -2.00 18.56
N LEU A 304 -18.03 -2.55 17.51
CA LEU A 304 -16.57 -2.64 17.39
C LEU A 304 -15.91 -1.25 17.35
N PHE A 305 -16.39 -0.37 16.47
CA PHE A 305 -15.86 0.98 16.32
C PHE A 305 -16.17 1.86 17.53
N THR A 306 -17.34 1.69 18.15
CA THR A 306 -17.68 2.33 19.43
C THR A 306 -16.71 1.89 20.53
N ALA A 307 -16.40 0.60 20.64
CA ALA A 307 -15.45 0.08 21.62
C ALA A 307 -14.03 0.64 21.38
N ILE A 308 -13.58 0.71 20.11
CA ILE A 308 -12.29 1.32 19.75
C ILE A 308 -12.26 2.80 20.15
N SER A 309 -13.37 3.52 19.95
CA SER A 309 -13.46 4.94 20.28
C SER A 309 -13.40 5.19 21.79
N LEU A 310 -14.21 4.45 22.56
CA LEU A 310 -14.24 4.53 24.02
C LEU A 310 -12.93 4.09 24.68
N LEU A 311 -12.26 3.09 24.12
CA LEU A 311 -10.99 2.56 24.64
C LEU A 311 -9.76 3.17 23.96
N SER A 312 -9.92 4.25 23.18
CA SER A 312 -8.86 4.82 22.35
C SER A 312 -7.61 5.20 23.15
N GLU A 313 -7.78 5.85 24.30
CA GLU A 313 -6.66 6.20 25.20
C GLU A 313 -5.92 4.95 25.69
N ASN A 314 -6.66 3.97 26.21
CA ASN A 314 -6.10 2.71 26.72
C ASN A 314 -5.36 1.94 25.63
N ILE A 315 -5.93 1.86 24.42
CA ILE A 315 -5.33 1.20 23.26
C ILE A 315 -4.02 1.90 22.88
N ILE A 316 -4.02 3.22 22.76
CA ILE A 316 -2.84 3.99 22.36
C ILE A 316 -1.73 3.89 23.40
N VAL A 317 -2.05 4.05 24.69
CA VAL A 317 -1.06 3.95 25.76
C VAL A 317 -0.51 2.52 25.86
N PHE A 318 -1.37 1.51 25.75
CA PHE A 318 -0.94 0.10 25.77
C PHE A 318 -0.04 -0.23 24.58
N LEU A 319 -0.40 0.17 23.36
CA LEU A 319 0.38 -0.17 22.17
C LEU A 319 1.64 0.68 22.05
N TYR A 320 1.51 2.01 22.11
CA TYR A 320 2.58 2.93 21.75
C TYR A 320 3.24 3.62 22.95
N GLY A 321 2.58 3.65 24.11
CA GLY A 321 3.05 4.29 25.33
C GLY A 321 2.47 5.69 25.56
N ALA A 322 2.70 6.24 26.77
CA ALA A 322 2.11 7.51 27.21
C ALA A 322 2.45 8.70 26.30
N LYS A 323 3.63 8.70 25.67
CA LYS A 323 4.05 9.76 24.73
C LYS A 323 3.12 9.90 23.51
N TRP A 324 2.31 8.88 23.22
CA TRP A 324 1.38 8.87 22.11
C TRP A 324 -0.06 9.22 22.49
N LEU A 325 -0.34 9.50 23.77
CA LEU A 325 -1.69 9.82 24.26
C LEU A 325 -2.41 10.91 23.43
N PRO A 326 -1.73 11.97 22.90
CA PRO A 326 -2.38 12.93 21.99
C PRO A 326 -2.91 12.34 20.68
N SER A 327 -2.62 11.06 20.36
CA SER A 327 -3.17 10.33 19.22
C SER A 327 -4.57 9.76 19.49
N ALA A 328 -4.96 9.61 20.76
CA ALA A 328 -6.21 8.98 21.15
C ALA A 328 -7.46 9.68 20.58
N PRO A 329 -7.56 11.03 20.57
CA PRO A 329 -8.70 11.71 19.97
C PRO A 329 -8.85 11.41 18.48
N PHE A 330 -7.74 11.28 17.73
CA PHE A 330 -7.79 10.94 16.31
C PHE A 330 -8.28 9.51 16.09
N LEU A 331 -7.85 8.56 16.93
CA LEU A 331 -8.37 7.18 16.90
C LEU A 331 -9.88 7.16 17.24
N ALA A 332 -10.30 7.93 18.24
CA ALA A 332 -11.69 8.04 18.65
C ALA A 332 -12.59 8.57 17.52
N LEU A 333 -12.16 9.61 16.81
CA LEU A 333 -12.88 10.18 15.67
C LEU A 333 -13.00 9.19 14.52
N THR A 334 -11.94 8.43 14.21
CA THR A 334 -12.01 7.37 13.19
C THR A 334 -12.88 6.18 13.60
N GLY A 335 -13.22 6.04 14.88
CA GLY A 335 -14.19 5.07 15.36
C GLY A 335 -15.64 5.56 15.31
N ILE A 336 -15.88 6.82 14.96
CA ILE A 336 -17.23 7.40 14.91
C ILE A 336 -17.68 7.62 13.45
N VAL A 337 -16.73 7.87 12.54
CA VAL A 337 -16.93 8.14 11.10
C VAL A 337 -16.72 6.87 10.27
#